data_AF-A0A1E7FTX0-F1
#
_entry.id   AF-A0A1E7FTX0-F1
#
_cell.length_a   1.000
_cell.length_b   1.000
_cell.length_c   1.000
_cell.angle_alpha   90.00
_cell.angle_beta   90.00
_cell.angle_gamma   90.00
#
_symmetry.space_group_name_H-M   'P 1'
#
loop_
_entity.id
_entity.type
_entity.pdbx_description
1 polymer ?
#
loop_
_entity_poly.entity_id
_entity_poly.type
_entity_poly.pdbx_seq_one_letter_code
_entity_poly.pdbx_strand_id
1 'polypeptide(L)'
;MCGNNESDKELKQCCGRRCMCLPYKDPYIIASQILSVVAFLLSVVLAVGWTLWYLFLIGFLALVLIQLNWCCRQSKSGLLTALVLSVLSAFPSIGLIITLVVTCYDCRIVDLGVVLAFVDAALWLASAGCILVFVTSSGRYAKLEEQHLLSQQLQQNDPSTAVEMIINAQPIEMTTASNGVDTEETSSSLPDAFIVLPTEKELYTNSKRERDDSNSKIAIP
;
A
#
# COMPACT_ATOMS: atom_id res chain seq x y z
N MET A 1 -4.93 -30.73 2.55
CA MET A 1 -4.37 -31.51 1.43
C MET A 1 -4.43 -30.64 0.20
N CYS A 2 -3.26 -30.16 -0.27
CA CYS A 2 -3.14 -29.35 -1.48
C CYS A 2 -2.38 -30.18 -2.52
N GLY A 3 -2.88 -30.20 -3.76
CA GLY A 3 -2.47 -31.11 -4.83
C GLY A 3 -1.07 -30.84 -5.42
N ASN A 4 -0.40 -31.94 -5.76
CA ASN A 4 0.99 -32.05 -6.23
C ASN A 4 1.12 -31.86 -7.75
N ASN A 5 0.66 -30.75 -8.31
CA ASN A 5 0.92 -30.45 -9.72
C ASN A 5 2.14 -29.53 -9.85
N GLU A 6 3.17 -30.10 -10.46
CA GLU A 6 4.57 -29.65 -10.55
C GLU A 6 4.78 -28.43 -11.46
N SER A 7 3.78 -28.10 -12.29
CA SER A 7 3.85 -27.07 -13.33
C SER A 7 3.25 -25.71 -12.94
N ASP A 8 2.60 -25.61 -11.77
CA ASP A 8 2.06 -24.35 -11.20
C ASP A 8 3.00 -23.74 -10.14
N LYS A 9 4.31 -23.84 -10.35
CA LYS A 9 5.31 -23.45 -9.34
C LYS A 9 5.68 -21.96 -9.33
N GLU A 10 5.23 -21.14 -10.29
CA GLU A 10 5.50 -19.70 -10.27
C GLU A 10 4.28 -18.81 -9.98
N LEU A 11 3.05 -19.35 -10.01
CA LEU A 11 1.83 -18.57 -9.74
C LEU A 11 1.03 -19.08 -8.54
N LYS A 12 1.71 -19.68 -7.54
CA LYS A 12 1.11 -20.01 -6.25
C LYS A 12 1.50 -19.00 -5.17
N GLN A 13 0.51 -18.15 -4.88
CA GLN A 13 0.03 -17.92 -3.52
C GLN A 13 0.82 -16.93 -2.63
N CYS A 14 0.58 -15.63 -2.85
CA CYS A 14 0.93 -14.56 -1.89
C CYS A 14 0.02 -14.47 -0.65
N CYS A 15 -0.83 -15.46 -0.38
CA CYS A 15 -1.64 -15.56 0.84
C CYS A 15 -1.13 -16.68 1.77
N GLY A 16 0.19 -16.72 1.98
CA GLY A 16 0.89 -17.69 2.84
C GLY A 16 2.13 -17.10 3.54
N ARG A 17 1.92 -16.15 4.47
CA ARG A 17 2.82 -15.75 5.58
C ARG A 17 4.33 -15.61 5.29
N ARG A 18 4.72 -14.82 4.30
CA ARG A 18 5.98 -14.05 4.40
C ARG A 18 5.72 -12.65 3.88
N CYS A 19 5.47 -11.72 4.81
CA CYS A 19 5.56 -10.30 4.52
C CYS A 19 6.94 -10.08 3.87
N MET A 20 6.98 -9.62 2.62
CA MET A 20 8.22 -9.07 2.08
C MET A 20 8.49 -7.77 2.83
N CYS A 21 9.19 -7.89 3.96
CA CYS A 21 9.77 -6.80 4.72
C CYS A 21 10.93 -6.24 3.90
N LEU A 22 10.63 -5.61 2.76
CA LEU A 22 11.64 -4.85 2.06
C LEU A 22 11.65 -3.47 2.72
N PRO A 23 12.70 -3.13 3.48
CA PRO A 23 12.75 -1.87 4.21
C PRO A 23 12.64 -0.71 3.22
N TYR A 24 11.74 0.23 3.51
CA TYR A 24 11.67 1.47 2.75
C TYR A 24 13.02 2.18 2.85
N LYS A 25 13.69 2.32 1.72
CA LYS A 25 14.97 3.05 1.60
C LYS A 25 14.75 4.57 1.48
N ASP A 26 13.61 5.05 1.97
CA ASP A 26 13.19 6.44 1.84
C ASP A 26 13.58 7.22 3.10
N PRO A 27 14.37 8.31 2.98
CA PRO A 27 14.86 9.05 4.14
C PRO A 27 13.73 9.67 4.97
N TYR A 28 12.58 10.01 4.36
CA TYR A 28 11.46 10.61 5.09
C TYR A 28 10.76 9.61 6.02
N ILE A 29 10.69 8.34 5.64
CA ILE A 29 10.13 7.28 6.47
C ILE A 29 11.07 6.95 7.64
N ILE A 30 12.37 6.96 7.40
CA ILE A 30 13.36 6.74 8.46
C ILE A 30 13.31 7.91 9.46
N ALA A 31 13.19 9.15 8.96
CA ALA A 31 13.05 10.33 9.79
C ALA A 31 11.79 10.28 10.66
N SER A 32 10.63 9.91 10.11
CA SER A 32 9.37 9.85 10.88
C SER A 32 9.41 8.84 12.03
N GLN A 33 10.20 7.79 11.92
CA GLN A 33 10.40 6.81 13.01
C GLN A 33 11.27 7.32 14.13
N ILE A 34 12.39 7.94 13.79
CA ILE A 34 13.27 8.52 14.80
C ILE A 34 12.50 9.61 15.55
N LEU A 35 11.76 10.44 14.82
CA LEU A 35 10.91 11.47 15.39
C LEU A 35 9.82 10.89 16.30
N SER A 36 9.15 9.80 15.92
CA SER A 36 8.10 9.19 16.75
C SER A 36 8.64 8.52 18.02
N VAL A 37 9.82 7.90 17.97
CA VAL A 37 10.47 7.34 19.16
C VAL A 37 10.88 8.45 20.12
N VAL A 38 11.48 9.53 19.61
CA VAL A 38 11.86 10.69 20.44
C VAL A 38 10.63 11.35 21.05
N ALA A 39 9.57 11.56 20.28
CA ALA A 39 8.30 12.10 20.78
C ALA A 39 7.69 11.21 21.87
N PHE A 40 7.68 9.89 21.68
CA PHE A 40 7.19 8.96 22.69
C PHE A 40 7.99 9.03 23.99
N LEU A 41 9.33 9.11 23.92
CA LEU A 41 10.16 9.25 25.12
C LEU A 41 9.88 10.57 25.86
N LEU A 42 9.66 11.67 25.15
CA LEU A 42 9.26 12.95 25.76
C LEU A 42 7.87 12.85 26.40
N SER A 43 6.91 12.22 25.73
CA SER A 43 5.59 11.92 26.26
C SER A 43 5.65 11.07 27.54
N VAL A 44 6.57 10.10 27.62
CA VAL A 44 6.80 9.30 28.85
C VAL A 44 7.28 10.17 30.01
N VAL A 45 8.24 11.07 29.75
CA VAL A 45 8.76 11.99 30.78
C VAL A 45 7.65 12.93 31.28
N LEU A 46 6.78 13.41 30.38
CA LEU A 46 5.61 14.22 30.74
C LEU A 46 4.53 13.41 31.50
N ALA A 47 4.39 12.12 31.18
CA ALA A 47 3.41 11.22 31.80
C ALA A 47 3.80 10.73 33.20
N VAL A 48 4.98 11.06 33.72
CA VAL A 48 5.35 10.79 35.13
C VAL A 48 4.40 11.53 36.09
N GLY A 49 3.71 12.58 35.63
CA GLY A 49 2.55 13.13 36.30
C GLY A 49 1.32 12.21 36.17
N TRP A 50 0.69 11.86 37.30
CA TRP A 50 -0.50 10.98 37.37
C TRP A 50 -1.67 11.41 36.46
N THR A 51 -1.69 12.66 35.99
CA THR A 51 -2.78 13.23 35.21
C THR A 51 -2.74 12.92 33.71
N LEU A 52 -1.65 12.35 33.16
CA LEU A 52 -1.44 12.27 31.71
C LEU A 52 -1.21 10.85 31.15
N TRP A 53 -1.71 9.81 31.81
CA TRP A 53 -1.58 8.42 31.33
C TRP A 53 -2.28 8.17 29.98
N TYR A 54 -3.33 8.93 29.65
CA TYR A 54 -4.03 8.80 28.36
C TYR A 54 -3.17 9.26 27.18
N LEU A 55 -2.33 10.29 27.37
CA LEU A 55 -1.37 10.75 26.37
C LEU A 55 -0.34 9.67 26.05
N PHE A 56 0.15 9.01 27.10
CA PHE A 56 1.04 7.87 26.96
C PHE A 56 0.40 6.74 26.14
N LEU A 57 -0.88 6.39 26.39
CA LEU A 57 -1.57 5.34 25.63
C LEU A 57 -1.74 5.69 24.15
N ILE A 58 -2.14 6.94 23.85
CA ILE A 58 -2.32 7.40 22.47
C ILE A 58 -0.97 7.42 21.74
N GLY A 59 0.08 7.97 22.38
CA GLY A 59 1.43 8.00 21.84
C GLY A 59 2.01 6.60 21.62
N PHE A 60 1.76 5.66 22.55
CA PHE A 60 2.16 4.26 22.40
C PHE A 60 1.46 3.60 21.20
N LEU A 61 0.14 3.80 21.06
CA LEU A 61 -0.61 3.25 19.94
C LEU A 61 -0.11 3.82 18.59
N ALA A 62 0.18 5.12 18.55
CA ALA A 62 0.77 5.76 17.37
C ALA A 62 2.16 5.21 17.03
N LEU A 63 3.02 5.01 18.03
CA LEU A 63 4.32 4.37 17.83
C LEU A 63 4.15 2.97 17.27
N VAL A 64 3.28 2.14 17.87
CA VAL A 64 3.02 0.77 17.39
C VAL A 64 2.56 0.77 15.93
N LEU A 65 1.61 1.64 15.55
CA LEU A 65 1.15 1.73 14.17
C LEU A 65 2.25 2.19 13.20
N ILE A 66 3.13 3.11 13.62
CA ILE A 66 4.27 3.55 12.79
C ILE A 66 5.30 2.43 12.62
N GLN A 67 5.55 1.64 13.67
CA GLN A 67 6.45 0.48 13.59
C GLN A 67 5.84 -0.65 12.75
N LEU A 68 4.53 -0.90 12.88
CA LEU A 68 3.81 -1.86 12.06
C LEU A 68 3.82 -1.46 10.58
N ASN A 69 3.73 -0.16 10.26
CA ASN A 69 3.86 0.34 8.88
C ASN A 69 5.22 0.00 8.25
N TRP A 70 6.25 -0.18 9.07
CA TRP A 70 7.60 -0.49 8.59
C TRP A 70 7.86 -1.97 8.48
N CYS A 71 7.44 -2.74 9.49
CA CYS A 71 7.55 -4.20 9.50
C CYS A 71 6.63 -4.82 8.44
N CYS A 72 5.39 -4.33 8.35
CA CYS A 72 4.41 -4.77 7.39
C CYS A 72 4.22 -3.64 6.37
N ARG A 73 4.55 -3.90 5.10
CA ARG A 73 4.23 -2.98 4.00
C ARG A 73 2.72 -2.70 4.00
N GLN A 74 2.32 -1.58 4.57
CA GLN A 74 0.92 -1.30 4.90
C GLN A 74 0.17 -0.71 3.71
N SER A 75 -1.15 -0.93 3.68
CA SER A 75 -2.05 -0.34 2.69
C SER A 75 -2.18 1.18 2.89
N LYS A 76 -2.65 1.89 1.86
CA LYS A 76 -2.91 3.35 1.92
C LYS A 76 -3.73 3.76 3.15
N SER A 77 -4.74 2.95 3.48
CA SER A 77 -5.61 3.18 4.64
C SER A 77 -4.82 3.17 5.96
N GLY A 78 -3.81 2.30 6.07
CA GLY A 78 -2.97 2.22 7.26
C GLY A 78 -2.08 3.45 7.47
N LEU A 79 -1.55 4.00 6.39
CA LEU A 79 -0.77 5.22 6.42
C LEU A 79 -1.63 6.44 6.75
N LEU A 80 -2.87 6.50 6.21
CA LEU A 80 -3.84 7.54 6.54
C LEU A 80 -4.24 7.48 8.02
N THR A 81 -4.47 6.29 8.56
CA THR A 81 -4.75 6.12 10.00
C THR A 81 -3.58 6.61 10.86
N ALA A 82 -2.34 6.30 10.47
CA ALA A 82 -1.16 6.78 11.19
C ALA A 82 -1.01 8.31 11.13
N LEU A 83 -1.32 8.92 9.99
CA LEU A 83 -1.37 10.37 9.83
C LEU A 83 -2.39 10.99 10.78
N VAL A 84 -3.64 10.51 10.75
CA VAL A 84 -4.73 11.01 11.60
C VAL A 84 -4.37 10.85 13.07
N LEU A 85 -3.84 9.70 13.47
CA LEU A 85 -3.47 9.46 14.85
C LEU A 85 -2.31 10.36 15.32
N SER A 86 -1.35 10.66 14.45
CA SER A 86 -0.24 11.58 14.75
C SER A 86 -0.71 13.03 14.92
N VAL A 87 -1.75 13.45 14.19
CA VAL A 87 -2.38 14.77 14.39
C VAL A 87 -3.20 14.77 15.67
N LEU A 88 -3.95 13.68 15.93
CA LEU A 88 -4.76 13.53 17.14
C LEU A 88 -3.90 13.57 18.41
N SER A 89 -2.68 13.02 18.38
CA SER A 89 -1.76 13.05 19.51
C SER A 89 -1.17 14.43 19.80
N ALA A 90 -1.18 15.37 18.84
CA ALA A 90 -0.69 16.73 19.05
C ALA A 90 -1.66 17.61 19.84
N PHE A 91 -2.98 17.38 19.76
CA PHE A 91 -3.98 18.22 20.40
C PHE A 91 -3.87 18.30 21.92
N PRO A 92 -3.66 17.19 22.67
CA PRO A 92 -3.58 17.30 24.12
C PRO A 92 -2.27 17.96 24.57
N SER A 93 -1.19 17.89 23.77
CA SER A 93 0.03 18.67 24.01
C SER A 93 -0.25 20.18 23.88
N ILE A 94 -1.03 20.60 22.89
CA ILE A 94 -1.50 22.00 22.77
C ILE A 94 -2.41 22.39 23.96
N GLY A 95 -3.34 21.53 24.35
CA GLY A 95 -4.21 21.75 25.51
C GLY A 95 -3.44 21.88 26.82
N LEU A 96 -2.36 21.11 26.98
CA LEU A 96 -1.44 21.20 28.11
C LEU A 96 -0.70 22.54 28.11
N ILE A 97 -0.18 22.99 26.96
CA ILE A 97 0.47 24.30 26.83
C ILE A 97 -0.49 25.41 27.28
N ILE A 98 -1.72 25.43 26.75
CA ILE A 98 -2.71 26.46 27.10
C ILE A 98 -3.02 26.40 28.60
N THR A 99 -3.22 25.20 29.15
CA THR A 99 -3.55 25.02 30.56
C THR A 99 -2.40 25.49 31.46
N LEU A 100 -1.15 25.12 31.15
CA LEU A 100 0.03 25.54 31.90
C LEU A 100 0.24 27.06 31.84
N VAL A 101 0.08 27.66 30.66
CA VAL A 101 0.17 29.11 30.48
C VAL A 101 -0.92 29.83 31.27
N VAL A 102 -2.18 29.39 31.19
CA VAL A 102 -3.31 30.05 31.87
C VAL A 102 -3.26 29.88 33.39
N THR A 103 -2.91 28.69 33.88
CA THR A 103 -2.98 28.38 35.32
C THR A 103 -1.73 28.75 36.10
N CYS A 104 -0.60 29.02 35.43
CA CYS A 104 0.68 29.14 36.10
C CYS A 104 1.61 30.19 35.45
N TYR A 105 1.22 31.46 35.57
CA TYR A 105 2.02 32.59 35.09
C TYR A 105 3.29 32.90 35.93
N ASP A 106 3.43 32.34 37.15
CA ASP A 106 4.48 32.75 38.12
C ASP A 106 5.47 31.64 38.56
N CYS A 107 5.43 30.44 37.97
CA CYS A 107 6.33 29.35 38.38
C CYS A 107 7.44 29.06 37.36
N ARG A 108 8.71 29.25 37.77
CA ARG A 108 9.91 28.84 36.98
C ARG A 108 9.94 27.36 36.58
N ILE A 109 9.19 26.48 37.24
CA ILE A 109 9.09 25.05 36.89
C ILE A 109 8.21 24.83 35.65
N VAL A 110 7.35 25.80 35.30
CA VAL A 110 6.38 25.72 34.19
C VAL A 110 7.06 25.93 32.85
N ASP A 111 8.14 26.71 32.81
CA ASP A 111 8.87 27.01 31.57
C ASP A 111 9.38 25.73 30.89
N LEU A 112 9.95 24.80 31.67
CA LEU A 112 10.44 23.53 31.13
C LEU A 112 9.28 22.66 30.61
N GLY A 113 8.17 22.59 31.34
CA GLY A 113 6.99 21.82 30.94
C GLY A 113 6.34 22.34 29.65
N VAL A 114 6.23 23.66 29.50
CA VAL A 114 5.70 24.31 28.30
C VAL A 114 6.62 24.06 27.11
N VAL A 115 7.94 24.20 27.29
CA VAL A 115 8.92 23.92 26.22
C VAL A 115 8.85 22.45 25.80
N LEU A 116 8.80 21.50 26.75
CA LEU A 116 8.70 20.08 26.44
C LEU A 116 7.39 19.73 25.70
N ALA A 117 6.27 20.27 26.15
CA ALA A 117 4.97 20.08 25.50
C ALA A 117 4.94 20.68 24.09
N PHE A 118 5.59 21.84 23.90
CA PHE A 118 5.73 22.46 22.59
C PHE A 118 6.58 21.62 21.64
N VAL A 119 7.74 21.13 22.12
CA VAL A 119 8.63 20.27 21.33
C VAL A 119 7.92 18.95 20.96
N ASP A 120 7.20 18.34 21.90
CA ASP A 120 6.40 17.13 21.65
C ASP A 120 5.33 17.36 20.56
N ALA A 121 4.55 18.43 20.67
CA ALA A 121 3.56 18.80 19.66
C ALA A 121 4.21 19.01 18.27
N ALA A 122 5.34 19.72 18.24
CA ALA A 122 6.09 19.97 17.01
C ALA A 122 6.62 18.67 16.38
N LEU A 123 7.09 17.72 17.18
CA LEU A 123 7.57 16.42 16.69
C LEU A 123 6.43 15.58 16.11
N TRP A 124 5.26 15.54 16.76
CA TRP A 124 4.09 14.83 16.21
C TRP A 124 3.61 15.45 14.89
N LEU A 125 3.57 16.78 14.81
CA LEU A 125 3.23 17.50 13.56
C LEU A 125 4.29 17.30 12.48
N ALA A 126 5.58 17.31 12.83
CA ALA A 126 6.66 17.05 11.89
C ALA A 126 6.59 15.61 11.36
N SER A 127 6.27 14.64 12.21
CA SER A 127 6.05 13.24 11.81
C SER A 127 4.85 13.12 10.87
N ALA A 128 3.72 13.74 11.21
CA ALA A 128 2.54 13.81 10.35
C ALA A 128 2.87 14.47 8.99
N GLY A 129 3.65 15.56 9.01
CA GLY A 129 4.14 16.23 7.80
C GLY A 129 5.00 15.33 6.93
N CYS A 130 5.92 14.56 7.53
CA CYS A 130 6.74 13.59 6.80
C CYS A 130 5.88 12.50 6.14
N ILE A 131 4.87 12.00 6.85
CA ILE A 131 3.91 11.03 6.31
C ILE A 131 3.15 11.66 5.14
N LEU A 132 2.67 12.89 5.28
CA LEU A 132 1.92 13.60 4.23
C LEU A 132 2.77 13.89 3.00
N VAL A 133 4.01 14.35 3.17
CA VAL A 133 4.96 14.54 2.07
C VAL A 133 5.24 13.21 1.38
N PHE A 134 5.43 12.13 2.14
CA PHE A 134 5.61 10.81 1.55
C PHE A 134 4.39 10.36 0.73
N VAL A 135 3.17 10.57 1.24
CA VAL A 135 1.92 10.25 0.50
C VAL A 135 1.80 11.07 -0.79
N THR A 136 2.03 12.38 -0.70
CA THR A 136 1.75 13.33 -1.79
C THR A 136 2.87 13.41 -2.81
N SER A 137 4.12 13.48 -2.36
CA SER A 137 5.28 13.76 -3.21
C SER A 137 5.85 12.52 -3.86
N SER A 138 5.65 11.33 -3.27
CA SER A 138 6.32 10.15 -3.80
C SER A 138 5.77 9.72 -5.15
N GLY A 139 4.48 9.96 -5.47
CA GLY A 139 3.80 9.45 -6.68
C GLY A 139 3.79 7.92 -6.85
N ARG A 140 4.63 7.22 -6.07
CA ARG A 140 4.87 5.78 -6.02
C ARG A 140 3.60 5.02 -5.69
N TYR A 141 2.68 5.63 -4.95
CA TYR A 141 1.38 5.04 -4.66
C TYR A 141 0.50 4.89 -5.89
N ALA A 142 0.54 5.82 -6.84
CA ALA A 142 -0.21 5.71 -8.09
C ALA A 142 0.35 4.57 -8.94
N LYS A 143 1.67 4.53 -9.12
CA LYS A 143 2.35 3.47 -9.87
C LYS A 143 2.17 2.08 -9.25
N LEU A 144 2.11 2.01 -7.91
CA LEU A 144 1.86 0.75 -7.20
C LEU A 144 0.42 0.27 -7.33
N GLU A 145 -0.54 1.19 -7.34
CA GLU A 145 -1.95 0.88 -7.54
C GLU A 145 -2.20 0.36 -8.95
N GLU A 146 -1.55 0.94 -9.96
CA GLU A 146 -1.54 0.41 -11.33
C GLU A 146 -1.00 -1.02 -11.38
N GLN A 147 0.12 -1.32 -10.70
CA GLN A 147 0.66 -2.69 -10.65
C GLN A 147 -0.29 -3.66 -9.94
N HIS A 148 -0.94 -3.25 -8.85
CA HIS A 148 -1.92 -4.09 -8.16
C HIS A 148 -3.14 -4.39 -9.04
N LEU A 149 -3.65 -3.39 -9.76
CA LEU A 149 -4.75 -3.57 -10.71
C LEU A 149 -4.33 -4.48 -11.88
N LEU A 150 -3.13 -4.29 -12.42
CA LEU A 150 -2.60 -5.14 -13.49
C LEU A 150 -2.43 -6.60 -13.02
N SER A 151 -1.91 -6.82 -11.81
CA SER A 151 -1.79 -8.17 -11.23
C SER A 151 -3.15 -8.81 -10.99
N GLN A 152 -4.15 -8.06 -10.53
CA GLN A 152 -5.52 -8.57 -10.41
C GLN A 152 -6.12 -8.95 -11.77
N GLN A 153 -5.91 -8.12 -12.80
CA GLN A 153 -6.37 -8.40 -14.16
C GLN A 153 -5.68 -9.63 -14.76
N LEU A 154 -4.36 -9.77 -14.58
CA LEU A 154 -3.61 -10.95 -15.02
C LEU A 154 -4.12 -12.22 -14.33
N GLN A 155 -4.39 -12.15 -13.03
CA GLN A 155 -4.86 -13.29 -12.26
C GLN A 155 -6.32 -13.67 -12.58
N GLN A 156 -7.12 -12.74 -13.12
CA GLN A 156 -8.50 -12.98 -13.54
C GLN A 156 -8.60 -13.48 -14.99
N ASN A 157 -7.59 -13.20 -15.82
CA ASN A 157 -7.49 -13.68 -17.20
C ASN A 157 -6.76 -15.04 -17.31
N ASP A 158 -6.52 -15.73 -16.20
CA ASP A 158 -5.92 -17.07 -16.20
C ASP A 158 -6.85 -18.04 -16.96
N PRO A 159 -6.39 -18.71 -18.04
CA PRO A 159 -7.25 -19.47 -18.96
C PRO A 159 -7.98 -20.66 -18.32
N SER A 160 -7.63 -21.04 -17.09
CA SER A 160 -8.32 -22.09 -16.34
C SER A 160 -9.80 -21.76 -16.08
N THR A 161 -10.18 -20.48 -15.98
CA THR A 161 -11.59 -20.08 -15.84
C THR A 161 -12.34 -20.06 -17.18
N ALA A 162 -11.64 -19.83 -18.30
CA ALA A 162 -12.24 -19.88 -19.64
C ALA A 162 -12.56 -21.33 -20.05
N VAL A 163 -11.72 -22.30 -19.67
CA VAL A 163 -11.93 -23.73 -19.96
C VAL A 163 -13.14 -24.28 -19.18
N GLU A 164 -13.39 -23.85 -17.95
CA GLU A 164 -14.59 -24.24 -17.19
C GLU A 164 -15.89 -23.71 -17.81
N MET A 165 -15.89 -22.51 -18.39
CA MET A 165 -17.06 -21.98 -19.11
C MET A 165 -17.32 -22.68 -20.45
N ILE A 166 -16.28 -23.14 -21.15
CA ILE A 166 -16.44 -23.86 -22.43
C ILE A 166 -16.92 -25.31 -22.20
N ILE A 167 -16.43 -25.98 -21.14
CA ILE A 167 -16.83 -27.36 -20.83
C ILE A 167 -18.30 -27.45 -20.39
N ASN A 168 -18.85 -26.40 -19.77
CA ASN A 168 -20.26 -26.39 -19.32
C ASN A 168 -21.27 -25.85 -20.36
N ALA A 169 -20.79 -25.42 -21.53
CA ALA A 169 -21.63 -24.88 -22.61
C ALA A 169 -21.88 -25.87 -23.77
N GLN A 170 -21.41 -27.13 -23.67
CA GLN A 170 -21.80 -28.15 -24.66
C GLN A 170 -23.27 -28.56 -24.45
N PRO A 171 -24.16 -28.35 -25.44
CA PRO A 171 -25.51 -28.88 -25.38
C PRO A 171 -25.45 -30.41 -25.47
N ILE A 172 -26.12 -31.08 -24.53
CA ILE A 172 -26.38 -32.51 -24.59
C ILE A 172 -27.34 -32.75 -25.76
N GLU A 173 -26.81 -32.98 -26.96
CA GLU A 173 -27.59 -33.55 -28.05
C GLU A 173 -27.87 -35.01 -27.72
N MET A 174 -29.09 -35.28 -27.25
CA MET A 174 -29.64 -36.62 -27.12
C MET A 174 -29.77 -37.25 -28.51
N THR A 175 -28.89 -38.21 -28.78
CA THR A 175 -28.90 -39.05 -29.97
C THR A 175 -30.20 -39.86 -30.02
N THR A 176 -31.05 -39.58 -31.01
CA THR A 176 -32.13 -40.48 -31.41
C THR A 176 -31.77 -41.02 -32.78
N ALA A 177 -31.58 -42.34 -32.87
CA ALA A 177 -31.26 -43.03 -34.11
C ALA A 177 -32.41 -42.89 -35.12
N SER A 178 -32.11 -42.41 -36.33
CA SER A 178 -32.94 -42.63 -37.51
C SER A 178 -32.06 -42.80 -38.73
N ASN A 179 -32.29 -43.89 -39.43
CA ASN A 179 -31.64 -44.27 -40.67
C ASN A 179 -32.00 -43.31 -41.81
N GLY A 180 -31.03 -43.07 -42.69
CA GLY A 180 -31.30 -43.00 -44.13
C GLY A 180 -30.89 -41.73 -44.87
N VAL A 181 -29.99 -41.96 -45.85
CA VAL A 181 -30.03 -41.42 -47.22
C VAL A 181 -29.31 -40.07 -47.50
N ASP A 182 -28.26 -40.25 -48.31
CA ASP A 182 -27.66 -39.47 -49.41
C ASP A 182 -27.19 -38.00 -49.26
N THR A 183 -25.87 -37.87 -49.47
CA THR A 183 -25.15 -36.97 -50.40
C THR A 183 -25.55 -35.49 -50.50
N GLU A 184 -24.70 -34.58 -50.01
CA GLU A 184 -24.23 -33.42 -50.80
C GLU A 184 -23.01 -32.73 -50.13
N GLU A 185 -22.03 -32.38 -50.96
CA GLU A 185 -20.85 -31.57 -50.62
C GLU A 185 -21.27 -30.13 -50.34
N THR A 186 -20.77 -29.50 -49.27
CA THR A 186 -20.58 -28.04 -49.24
C THR A 186 -19.43 -27.67 -48.32
N SER A 187 -18.31 -27.32 -48.96
CA SER A 187 -17.20 -26.57 -48.41
C SER A 187 -17.66 -25.24 -47.80
N SER A 188 -17.32 -24.98 -46.53
CA SER A 188 -17.23 -23.61 -46.03
C SER A 188 -16.08 -23.47 -45.04
N SER A 189 -15.11 -22.68 -45.47
CA SER A 189 -13.93 -22.20 -44.78
C SER A 189 -14.28 -21.36 -43.57
N LEU A 190 -13.71 -21.69 -42.41
CA LEU A 190 -13.71 -20.84 -41.21
C LEU A 190 -12.32 -20.17 -41.08
N PRO A 191 -12.24 -18.85 -40.84
CA PRO A 191 -10.96 -18.16 -40.78
C PRO A 191 -10.26 -18.37 -39.43
N ASP A 192 -9.02 -18.87 -39.49
CA ASP A 192 -8.04 -18.85 -38.40
C ASP A 192 -7.69 -17.39 -38.05
N ALA A 193 -8.42 -16.82 -37.09
CA ALA A 193 -8.01 -15.58 -36.43
C ALA A 193 -7.01 -15.91 -35.30
N PHE A 194 -5.77 -16.18 -35.70
CA PHE A 194 -4.63 -16.30 -34.79
C PHE A 194 -4.28 -14.90 -34.23
N ILE A 195 -4.80 -14.58 -33.04
CA ILE A 195 -4.39 -13.38 -32.31
C ILE A 195 -2.97 -13.63 -31.79
N VAL A 196 -1.98 -13.07 -32.49
CA VAL A 196 -0.59 -12.99 -32.04
C VAL A 196 -0.55 -12.06 -30.84
N LEU A 197 -0.64 -12.62 -29.63
CA LEU A 197 -0.29 -11.89 -28.41
C LEU A 197 1.20 -11.50 -28.50
N PRO A 198 1.54 -10.20 -28.39
CA PRO A 198 2.92 -9.76 -28.46
C PRO A 198 3.71 -10.43 -27.34
N THR A 199 4.79 -11.11 -27.72
CA THR A 199 5.69 -11.76 -26.78
C THR A 199 6.30 -10.71 -25.84
N GLU A 200 6.40 -11.06 -24.57
CA GLU A 200 6.80 -10.19 -23.43
C GLU A 200 8.09 -9.38 -23.68
N LYS A 201 8.95 -9.85 -24.61
CA LYS A 201 10.18 -9.18 -25.03
C LYS A 201 9.94 -7.86 -25.76
N GLU A 202 8.85 -7.72 -26.50
CA GLU A 202 8.52 -6.49 -27.25
C GLU A 202 8.02 -5.36 -26.32
N LEU A 203 7.33 -5.72 -25.23
CA LEU A 203 6.78 -4.74 -24.27
C LEU A 203 7.91 -4.03 -23.49
N TYR A 204 8.99 -4.76 -23.16
CA TYR A 204 10.13 -4.19 -22.44
C TYR A 204 10.93 -3.20 -23.28
N THR A 205 11.05 -3.44 -24.60
CA THR A 205 11.73 -2.52 -25.52
C THR A 205 10.96 -1.22 -25.75
N ASN A 206 9.62 -1.26 -25.82
CA ASN A 206 8.82 -0.04 -25.99
C ASN A 206 8.81 0.85 -24.74
N SER A 207 8.76 0.27 -23.53
CA SER A 207 8.85 1.06 -22.29
C SER A 207 10.21 1.77 -22.10
N LYS A 208 11.28 1.22 -22.68
CA LYS A 208 12.60 1.88 -22.64
C LYS A 208 12.65 3.09 -23.59
N ARG A 209 11.97 3.00 -24.74
CA ARG A 209 11.96 4.06 -25.77
C ARG A 209 11.24 5.33 -25.32
N GLU A 210 10.10 5.23 -24.63
CA GLU A 210 9.38 6.42 -24.11
C GLU A 210 10.16 7.18 -23.02
N ARG A 211 11.02 6.48 -22.27
CA ARG A 211 11.79 7.10 -21.19
C ARG A 211 12.94 7.96 -21.72
N ASP A 212 13.51 7.58 -22.86
CA ASP A 212 14.60 8.33 -23.49
C ASP A 212 14.09 9.60 -24.20
N ASP A 213 12.87 9.57 -24.77
CA ASP A 213 12.26 10.75 -25.39
C ASP A 213 11.84 11.82 -24.38
N SER A 214 11.41 11.42 -23.18
CA SER A 214 11.04 12.38 -22.12
C SER A 214 12.25 13.09 -21.51
N ASN A 215 13.41 12.45 -21.47
CA ASN A 215 14.64 13.05 -20.96
C ASN A 215 15.32 14.01 -21.96
N SER A 216 15.06 13.88 -23.27
CA SER A 216 15.65 14.79 -24.26
C SER A 216 15.00 16.19 -24.27
N LYS A 217 13.78 16.33 -23.75
CA LYS A 217 13.04 17.61 -23.72
C LYS A 217 13.34 18.51 -22.53
N ILE A 218 14.16 18.07 -21.57
CA ILE A 218 14.51 18.84 -20.36
C ILE A 218 15.88 19.52 -20.48
N ALA A 219 16.48 19.51 -21.68
CA ALA A 219 17.70 20.27 -21.98
C ALA A 219 17.35 21.53 -22.81
N ILE A 220 17.01 22.63 -22.12
CA ILE A 220 16.98 23.98 -22.67
C ILE A 220 17.72 24.89 -21.65
N PRO A 221 18.60 25.79 -22.11
CA PRO A 221 19.72 26.38 -21.35
C PRO A 221 19.37 27.28 -20.16
#